data_AF-A0A4U7E5Q1-F1
#
_entry.id   AF-A0A4U7E5Q1-F1
#
_cell.length_a   1.000
_cell.length_b   1.000
_cell.length_c   1.000
_cell.angle_alpha   90.00
_cell.angle_beta   90.00
_cell.angle_gamma   90.00
#
_symmetry.space_group_name_H-M   'P 1'
#
loop_
_entity.id
_entity.type
_entity.pdbx_description
1 polymer ?
#
loop_
_entity_poly.entity_id
_entity_poly.type
_entity_poly.pdbx_seq_one_letter_code
_entity_poly.pdbx_strand_id
1 'polypeptide(L)' 'MHDLDIVVTGGAGFIGSHLVDALVDKNNVLVLDDLS' A
#
# COMPACT_ATOMS: atom_id res chain seq x y z
N MET A 1 -16.05 10.60 -3.70
CA MET A 1 -15.21 9.54 -4.30
C MET A 1 -15.26 8.39 -3.31
N HIS A 2 -15.62 7.18 -3.74
CA HIS A 2 -15.63 6.04 -2.83
C HIS A 2 -14.18 5.59 -2.60
N ASP A 3 -13.82 5.30 -1.36
CA ASP A 3 -12.54 4.71 -1.03
C ASP A 3 -12.44 3.33 -1.71
N LEU A 4 -11.29 3.04 -2.32
CA LEU A 4 -11.02 1.73 -2.91
C LEU A 4 -10.35 0.83 -1.86
N ASP A 5 -10.65 -0.46 -1.92
CA ASP A 5 -9.88 -1.49 -1.22
C ASP A 5 -8.72 -1.94 -2.10
N ILE A 6 -7.48 -1.72 -1.65
CA ILE A 6 -6.26 -1.95 -2.42
C ILE A 6 -5.35 -2.92 -1.68
N VAL A 7 -4.83 -3.95 -2.38
CA VAL A 7 -3.76 -4.82 -1.88
C VAL A 7 -2.45 -4.44 -2.53
N VAL A 8 -1.42 -4.19 -1.72
CA VAL A 8 -0.06 -3.90 -2.19
C VAL A 8 0.87 -5.02 -1.73
N THR A 9 1.45 -5.75 -2.69
CA THR A 9 2.52 -6.71 -2.43
C THR A 9 3.88 -6.02 -2.45
N GLY A 10 4.79 -6.36 -1.53
CA GLY A 10 6.11 -5.72 -1.46
C GLY A 10 6.05 -4.26 -0.95
N GLY A 11 4.99 -3.91 -0.21
CA GLY A 11 4.71 -2.55 0.25
C GLY A 11 5.63 -2.02 1.35
N ALA A 12 6.47 -2.86 1.96
CA ALA A 12 7.50 -2.44 2.91
C ALA A 12 8.87 -2.20 2.24
N GLY A 13 9.03 -2.55 0.96
CA GLY A 13 10.25 -2.28 0.19
C GLY A 13 10.41 -0.82 -0.23
N PHE A 14 11.55 -0.46 -0.81
CA PHE A 14 11.89 0.94 -1.16
C PHE A 14 10.83 1.65 -1.99
N ILE A 15 10.35 1.04 -3.07
CA ILE A 15 9.30 1.62 -3.92
C ILE A 15 7.92 1.42 -3.29
N GLY A 16 7.69 0.24 -2.71
CA GLY A 16 6.42 -0.13 -2.11
C GLY A 16 6.00 0.83 -1.01
N SER A 17 6.93 1.26 -0.15
CA SER A 17 6.63 2.15 0.97
C SER A 17 6.12 3.50 0.49
N HIS A 18 6.75 4.08 -0.53
CA HIS A 18 6.34 5.36 -1.11
C HIS A 18 4.99 5.25 -1.84
N LEU A 19 4.72 4.10 -2.47
CA LEU A 19 3.41 3.83 -3.07
C LEU A 19 2.32 3.73 -2.00
N VAL A 20 2.58 3.02 -0.89
CA VAL A 20 1.65 2.92 0.24
C VAL A 20 1.37 4.30 0.81
N ASP A 21 2.39 5.10 1.09
CA ASP A 21 2.25 6.48 1.58
C ASP A 21 1.35 7.33 0.68
N ALA A 22 1.46 7.19 -0.64
CA ALA A 22 0.63 7.93 -1.59
C ALA A 22 -0.83 7.45 -1.68
N LEU A 23 -1.12 6.21 -1.23
CA LEU A 23 -2.44 5.58 -1.37
C LEU A 23 -3.28 5.63 -0.08
N VAL A 24 -2.65 5.58 1.10
CA VAL A 24 -3.34 5.41 2.40
C VAL A 24 -4.26 6.57 2.78
N ASP A 25 -4.01 7.78 2.28
CA ASP A 25 -4.82 8.96 2.62
C ASP A 25 -6.25 8.93 2.01
N LYS A 26 -6.49 8.08 1.01
CA LYS A 26 -7.74 8.06 0.22
C LYS A 26 -8.32 6.66 0.02
N ASN A 27 -7.68 5.63 0.56
CA ASN A 27 -8.01 4.25 0.28
C ASN A 27 -7.79 3.39 1.52
N ASN A 28 -8.48 2.26 1.57
CA ASN A 28 -8.19 1.22 2.53
C ASN A 28 -7.11 0.30 1.93
N VAL A 29 -5.92 0.33 2.52
CA VAL A 29 -4.73 -0.36 1.95
C VAL A 29 -4.32 -1.53 2.85
N LEU A 30 -4.30 -2.73 2.29
CA LEU A 30 -3.72 -3.92 2.89
C LEU A 30 -2.35 -4.21 2.26
N VAL A 31 -1.30 -4.24 3.08
CA VAL A 31 0.07 -4.57 2.63
C VAL A 31 0.37 -6.04 2.91
N LEU A 32 0.86 -6.74 1.90
CA LEU A 32 1.42 -8.10 2.02
C LEU A 32 2.91 -8.05 1.66
N ASP A 33 3.76 -8.31 2.64
CA ASP A 33 5.21 -8.24 2.48
C ASP A 33 5.87 -9.38 3.27
N ASP A 34 6.92 -9.95 2.72
CA ASP A 34 7.69 -11.02 3.37
C ASP A 34 8.90 -10.49 4.16
N LEU A 35 9.17 -9.18 4.08
CA LEU A 35 10.26 -8.47 4.77
C LEU A 35 11.65 -9.04 4.44
N SER A 36 11.83 -9.51 3.20
CA SER A 36 13.10 -10.04 2.68
C SER A 36 14.21 -9.01 2.49
#